data_AF-A0A534SIM9-F1
#
_entry.id   AF-A0A534SIM9-F1
#
_cell.length_a   1.000
_cell.length_b   1.000
_cell.length_c   1.000
_cell.angle_alpha   90.00
_cell.angle_beta   90.00
_cell.angle_gamma   90.00
#
_symmetry.space_group_name_H-M   'P 1'
#
loop_
_entity.id
_entity.type
_entity.pdbx_description
1 polymer ?
#
loop_
_entity_poly.entity_id
_entity_poly.type
_entity_poly.pdbx_seq_one_letter_code
_entity_poly.pdbx_strand_id
1 'polypeptide(L)'
;MLAGFLGYHIITRVPPLLHTPLMSATNAIAAISLVGSLVVAGSDYSNVPHGWVCTLLGFVAVTCSSTNAFGGFLITDRMLRMFKTAEDRARGTRRPVELQAFGAVAAVVGGVAAVLYVTKPAGMAMGEYLHERVAPEALRYCYILSAAMFVLGLKGLSSPRWARSGMSLAAFGMFV
;
A
#
# COMPACT_ATOMS: atom_id res chain seq x y z
N MET A 1 15.14 6.38 10.87
CA MET A 1 14.93 7.21 12.07
C MET A 1 13.87 8.29 11.89
N LEU A 2 13.92 9.12 10.83
CA LEU A 2 12.88 10.16 10.59
C LEU A 2 11.44 9.60 10.55
N ALA A 3 11.23 8.44 9.94
CA ALA A 3 9.93 7.77 9.90
C ALA A 3 9.38 7.43 11.30
N GLY A 4 10.25 7.09 12.27
CA GLY A 4 9.85 6.80 13.65
C GLY A 4 9.37 8.05 14.38
N PHE A 5 10.08 9.17 14.21
CA PHE A 5 9.66 10.48 14.75
C PHE A 5 8.32 10.94 14.16
N LEU A 6 8.15 10.76 12.85
CA LEU A 6 6.90 11.05 12.16
C LEU A 6 5.76 10.16 12.68
N GLY A 7 5.99 8.85 12.83
CA GLY A 7 5.01 7.92 13.37
C GLY A 7 4.55 8.29 14.78
N TYR A 8 5.47 8.65 15.67
CA TYR A 8 5.16 9.12 17.01
C TYR A 8 4.23 10.34 17.00
N HIS A 9 4.55 11.36 16.18
CA HIS A 9 3.73 12.57 16.07
C HIS A 9 2.34 12.31 15.46
N ILE A 10 2.19 11.31 14.60
CA ILE A 10 0.88 10.97 14.01
C ILE A 10 0.02 10.24 15.03
N ILE A 11 0.57 9.23 15.72
CA ILE A 11 -0.16 8.40 16.67
C ILE A 11 -0.64 9.22 17.89
N THR A 12 0.20 10.13 18.38
CA THR A 12 -0.14 11.01 19.53
C THR A 12 -1.31 11.96 19.26
N ARG A 13 -1.70 12.17 17.99
CA ARG A 13 -2.82 13.03 17.59
C ARG A 13 -4.13 12.26 17.37
N VAL A 14 -4.16 10.95 17.59
CA VAL A 14 -5.36 10.11 17.41
C VAL A 14 -6.24 10.21 18.65
N PRO A 15 -7.55 10.54 18.51
CA PRO A 15 -8.45 10.63 19.66
C PRO A 15 -8.73 9.24 20.28
N PRO A 16 -9.06 9.17 21.58
CA PRO A 16 -9.23 7.88 22.26
C PRO A 16 -10.30 6.96 21.67
N LEU A 17 -11.33 7.55 21.07
CA LEU A 17 -12.41 6.87 20.35
C LEU A 17 -11.90 5.98 19.20
N LEU A 18 -10.72 6.28 18.66
CA LEU A 18 -10.14 5.61 17.51
C LEU A 18 -8.96 4.69 17.89
N HIS A 19 -8.65 4.45 19.17
CA HIS A 19 -7.56 3.54 19.54
C HIS A 19 -7.80 2.09 19.08
N THR A 20 -9.02 1.56 19.22
CA THR A 20 -9.34 0.20 18.77
C THR A 20 -9.29 0.08 17.23
N PRO A 21 -9.88 1.01 16.45
CA PRO A 21 -9.65 1.07 15.01
C PRO A 21 -8.19 1.26 14.62
N LEU A 22 -7.41 2.07 15.35
CA LEU A 22 -5.99 2.29 15.10
C LEU A 22 -5.19 1.01 15.30
N MET A 23 -5.49 0.23 16.35
CA MET A 23 -4.88 -1.07 16.58
C MET A 23 -5.16 -2.05 15.43
N SER A 24 -6.39 -2.07 14.90
CA SER A 24 -6.72 -2.87 13.72
C SER A 24 -6.01 -2.36 12.46
N ALA A 25 -5.92 -1.03 12.30
CA ALA A 25 -5.26 -0.40 11.16
C ALA A 25 -3.76 -0.72 11.13
N THR A 26 -3.06 -0.66 12.27
CA THR A 26 -1.64 -1.00 12.33
C THR A 26 -1.40 -2.48 12.05
N ASN A 27 -2.32 -3.36 12.44
CA ASN A 27 -2.28 -4.77 12.04
C ASN A 27 -2.42 -4.95 10.52
N ALA A 28 -3.34 -4.20 9.88
CA ALA A 28 -3.49 -4.21 8.43
C ALA A 28 -2.22 -3.71 7.71
N ILE A 29 -1.59 -2.65 8.21
CA ILE A 29 -0.34 -2.09 7.63
C ILE A 29 0.84 -3.07 7.81
N ALA A 30 0.88 -3.85 8.89
CA ALA A 30 1.93 -4.84 9.11
C ALA A 30 1.97 -5.92 8.01
N ALA A 31 0.91 -6.07 7.21
CA ALA A 31 0.89 -6.94 6.04
C ALA A 31 1.82 -6.48 4.90
N ILE A 32 2.56 -5.37 5.07
CA ILE A 32 3.73 -5.04 4.22
C ILE A 32 4.77 -6.16 4.16
N SER A 33 4.73 -7.13 5.10
CA SER A 33 5.46 -8.40 5.00
C SER A 33 5.19 -9.18 3.70
N LEU A 34 4.09 -8.87 3.00
CA LEU A 34 3.77 -9.40 1.68
C LEU A 34 4.92 -9.17 0.69
N VAL A 35 5.57 -8.00 0.73
CA VAL A 35 6.72 -7.70 -0.13
C VAL A 35 7.87 -8.68 0.12
N GLY A 36 8.21 -8.92 1.39
CA GLY A 36 9.27 -9.87 1.76
C GLY A 36 8.92 -11.31 1.39
N SER A 37 7.68 -11.73 1.63
CA SER A 37 7.24 -13.07 1.28
C SER A 37 7.20 -13.33 -0.23
N LEU A 38 6.85 -12.33 -1.05
CA LEU A 38 6.93 -12.42 -2.51
C LEU A 38 8.38 -12.56 -3.00
N VAL A 39 9.32 -11.80 -2.42
CA VAL A 39 10.74 -11.93 -2.76
C VAL A 39 11.25 -13.33 -2.44
N VAL A 40 10.89 -13.88 -1.27
CA VAL A 40 11.26 -15.25 -0.88
C VAL A 40 10.61 -16.26 -1.82
N ALA A 41 9.31 -16.17 -2.07
CA ALA A 41 8.59 -17.11 -2.92
C ALA A 41 9.08 -17.10 -4.39
N GLY A 42 9.54 -15.95 -4.89
CA GLY A 42 10.06 -15.79 -6.25
C GLY A 42 11.56 -16.04 -6.42
N SER A 43 12.28 -16.37 -5.35
CA SER A 43 13.72 -16.65 -5.41
C SER A 43 14.01 -18.04 -5.98
N ASP A 44 15.13 -18.18 -6.71
CA ASP A 44 15.55 -19.46 -7.25
C ASP A 44 16.29 -20.30 -6.18
N TYR A 45 15.69 -21.44 -5.84
CA TYR A 45 16.23 -22.38 -4.85
C TYR A 45 16.76 -23.68 -5.48
N SER A 46 16.91 -23.74 -6.80
CA SER A 46 17.39 -24.92 -7.54
C SER A 46 18.77 -25.41 -7.09
N ASN A 47 19.63 -24.49 -6.65
CA ASN A 47 21.00 -24.78 -6.20
C ASN A 47 21.11 -25.13 -4.70
N VAL A 48 19.99 -25.18 -3.98
CA VAL A 48 19.96 -25.39 -2.52
C VAL A 48 19.51 -26.82 -2.21
N PRO A 49 20.26 -27.60 -1.41
CA PRO A 49 19.77 -28.88 -0.92
C PRO A 49 18.43 -28.72 -0.20
N HIS A 50 17.42 -29.52 -0.58
CA HIS A 50 16.04 -29.39 -0.07
C HIS A 50 15.36 -28.05 -0.38
N GLY A 51 15.70 -27.37 -1.49
CA GLY A 51 15.11 -26.09 -1.90
C GLY A 51 13.58 -26.07 -2.03
N TRP A 52 12.93 -27.23 -2.22
CA TRP A 52 11.46 -27.35 -2.20
C TRP A 52 10.83 -26.89 -0.87
N VAL A 53 11.56 -27.01 0.25
CA VAL A 53 11.13 -26.52 1.57
C VAL A 53 11.06 -24.99 1.58
N CYS A 54 12.05 -24.33 0.96
CA CYS A 54 12.06 -22.88 0.83
C CYS A 54 10.88 -22.38 -0.01
N THR A 55 10.58 -23.05 -1.13
CA THR A 55 9.41 -22.74 -1.96
C THR A 55 8.10 -22.89 -1.18
N LEU A 56 7.96 -23.99 -0.42
CA LEU A 56 6.77 -24.23 0.41
C LEU A 56 6.60 -23.16 1.50
N LEU A 57 7.68 -22.81 2.20
CA LEU A 57 7.67 -21.75 3.21
C LEU A 57 7.37 -20.39 2.61
N GLY A 58 7.89 -20.08 1.42
CA GLY A 58 7.57 -18.88 0.66
C GLY A 58 6.08 -18.81 0.32
N PHE A 59 5.50 -19.90 -0.17
CA PHE A 59 4.06 -19.99 -0.45
C PHE A 59 3.19 -19.76 0.80
N VAL A 60 3.55 -20.38 1.92
CA VAL A 60 2.87 -20.17 3.21
C VAL A 60 3.01 -18.73 3.69
N ALA A 61 4.19 -18.14 3.56
CA ALA A 61 4.45 -16.75 3.95
C ALA A 61 3.60 -15.75 3.13
N VAL A 62 3.46 -15.97 1.82
CA VAL A 62 2.61 -15.15 0.95
C VAL A 62 1.15 -15.30 1.34
N THR A 63 0.69 -16.53 1.58
CA THR A 63 -0.71 -16.82 1.98
C THR A 63 -1.05 -16.14 3.31
N CYS A 64 -0.15 -16.25 4.30
CA CYS A 64 -0.31 -15.64 5.62
C CYS A 64 -0.31 -14.09 5.51
N SER A 65 0.65 -13.52 4.79
CA SER A 65 0.74 -12.07 4.60
C SER A 65 -0.48 -11.52 3.85
N SER A 66 -0.95 -12.22 2.82
CA SER A 66 -2.15 -11.83 2.07
C SER A 66 -3.40 -11.86 2.94
N THR A 67 -3.55 -12.90 3.77
CA THR A 67 -4.69 -12.99 4.71
C THR A 67 -4.68 -11.84 5.71
N ASN A 68 -3.51 -11.44 6.21
CA ASN A 68 -3.37 -10.29 7.08
C ASN A 68 -3.75 -8.97 6.36
N ALA A 69 -3.33 -8.79 5.11
CA ALA A 69 -3.72 -7.63 4.31
C ALA A 69 -5.25 -7.57 4.17
N PHE A 70 -5.86 -8.56 3.52
CA PHE A 70 -7.30 -8.54 3.28
C PHE A 70 -8.13 -8.48 4.56
N GLY A 71 -7.81 -9.31 5.55
CA GLY A 71 -8.50 -9.36 6.83
C GLY A 71 -8.37 -8.05 7.62
N GLY A 72 -7.16 -7.50 7.69
CA GLY A 72 -6.87 -6.26 8.40
C GLY A 72 -7.64 -5.07 7.83
N PHE A 73 -7.63 -4.87 6.52
CA PHE A 73 -8.36 -3.75 5.89
C PHE A 73 -9.88 -3.93 5.98
N LEU A 74 -10.40 -5.15 5.82
CA LEU A 74 -11.84 -5.45 5.94
C LEU A 74 -12.38 -5.18 7.35
N ILE A 75 -11.68 -5.68 8.38
CA ILE A 75 -12.09 -5.49 9.77
C ILE A 75 -12.03 -4.00 10.13
N THR A 76 -10.97 -3.31 9.71
CA THR A 76 -10.80 -1.88 9.98
C THR A 76 -11.89 -1.05 9.28
N ASP A 77 -12.23 -1.34 8.03
CA ASP A 77 -13.35 -0.66 7.35
C ASP A 77 -14.68 -0.92 8.06
N ARG A 78 -14.93 -2.14 8.55
CA ARG A 78 -16.13 -2.46 9.34
C ARG A 78 -16.18 -1.69 10.65
N MET A 79 -15.04 -1.54 11.34
CA MET A 79 -14.94 -0.71 12.54
C MET A 79 -15.26 0.76 12.24
N LEU A 80 -14.65 1.31 11.19
CA LEU A 80 -14.80 2.73 10.83
C LEU A 80 -16.20 3.07 10.28
N ARG A 81 -16.93 2.09 9.73
CA ARG A 81 -18.34 2.26 9.32
C ARG A 81 -19.26 2.67 10.47
N MET A 82 -18.94 2.30 11.71
CA MET A 82 -19.77 2.57 12.89
C MET A 82 -19.71 4.04 13.35
N PHE A 83 -18.71 4.81 12.88
CA PHE A 83 -18.56 6.24 13.21
C PHE A 83 -19.29 7.19 12.24
N LYS A 84 -20.02 6.66 11.24
CA LYS A 84 -20.73 7.48 10.25
C LYS A 84 -21.98 8.13 10.85
N THR A 85 -22.06 9.45 10.80
CA THR A 85 -23.25 10.21 11.23
C THR A 85 -24.30 10.25 10.11
N ALA A 86 -25.57 10.55 10.43
CA ALA A 86 -26.65 10.68 9.45
C ALA A 86 -26.35 11.70 8.32
N GLU A 87 -25.57 12.75 8.58
CA GLU A 87 -25.08 13.70 7.56
C GLU A 87 -24.12 13.06 6.53
N ASP A 88 -23.34 12.04 6.92
CA ASP A 88 -22.47 11.30 6.00
C ASP A 88 -23.27 10.37 5.06
N ARG A 89 -24.50 10.00 5.44
CA ARG A 89 -25.44 9.28 4.55
C ARG A 89 -26.13 10.24 3.57
N ALA A 90 -26.33 11.49 3.95
CA ALA A 90 -27.00 12.51 3.13
C ALA A 90 -26.11 13.13 2.05
N ARG A 91 -24.79 13.24 2.29
CA ARG A 91 -23.81 13.69 1.29
C ARG A 91 -23.42 12.55 0.34
N GLY A 92 -24.35 12.17 -0.52
CA GLY A 92 -24.01 11.55 -1.80
C GLY A 92 -23.05 12.44 -2.60
N THR A 93 -22.19 11.84 -3.42
CA THR A 93 -21.30 12.48 -4.40
C THR A 93 -20.01 13.18 -3.93
N ARG A 94 -19.31 12.70 -2.90
CA ARG A 94 -17.83 12.83 -2.92
C ARG A 94 -17.29 11.67 -3.73
N ARG A 95 -16.59 11.93 -4.84
CA ARG A 95 -15.85 10.88 -5.56
C ARG A 95 -15.01 10.14 -4.52
N PRO A 96 -15.10 8.81 -4.42
CA PRO A 96 -14.33 8.08 -3.42
C PRO A 96 -12.86 8.45 -3.65
N VAL A 97 -12.14 8.78 -2.57
CA VAL A 97 -10.71 9.17 -2.64
C VAL A 97 -9.93 8.12 -3.43
N GLU A 98 -10.36 6.86 -3.38
CA GLU A 98 -9.90 5.76 -4.21
C GLU A 98 -9.94 6.09 -5.71
N LEU A 99 -11.05 6.59 -6.26
CA LEU A 99 -11.16 6.88 -7.70
C LEU A 99 -10.28 8.06 -8.11
N GLN A 100 -10.08 9.04 -7.22
CA GLN A 100 -9.15 10.15 -7.47
C GLN A 100 -7.70 9.71 -7.37
N ALA A 101 -7.37 8.84 -6.41
CA ALA A 101 -6.04 8.24 -6.26
C ALA A 101 -5.72 7.33 -7.45
N PHE A 102 -6.65 6.45 -7.85
CA PHE A 102 -6.54 5.62 -9.05
C PHE A 102 -6.37 6.48 -10.30
N GLY A 103 -7.20 7.52 -10.47
CA GLY A 103 -7.08 8.43 -11.62
C GLY A 103 -5.74 9.17 -11.65
N ALA A 104 -5.26 9.65 -10.51
CA ALA A 104 -3.98 10.34 -10.41
C ALA A 104 -2.80 9.40 -10.67
N VAL A 105 -2.79 8.21 -10.06
CA VAL A 105 -1.73 7.22 -10.28
C VAL A 105 -1.77 6.69 -11.71
N ALA A 106 -2.93 6.39 -12.28
CA ALA A 106 -3.05 5.99 -13.68
C ALA A 106 -2.56 7.08 -14.64
N ALA A 107 -2.85 8.36 -14.35
CA ALA A 107 -2.34 9.47 -15.13
C ALA A 107 -0.82 9.63 -15.03
N VAL A 108 -0.25 9.47 -13.83
CA VAL A 108 1.21 9.52 -13.61
C VAL A 108 1.90 8.34 -14.29
N VAL A 109 1.41 7.12 -14.09
CA VAL A 109 1.95 5.91 -14.72
C VAL A 109 1.83 5.98 -16.23
N GLY A 110 0.67 6.41 -16.75
CA GLY A 110 0.45 6.60 -18.18
C GLY A 110 1.36 7.68 -18.77
N GLY A 111 1.56 8.80 -18.06
CA GLY A 111 2.48 9.86 -18.45
C GLY A 111 3.93 9.40 -18.47
N VAL A 112 4.37 8.67 -17.43
CA VAL A 112 5.71 8.08 -17.36
C VAL A 112 5.91 7.06 -18.48
N ALA A 113 4.94 6.17 -18.72
CA ALA A 113 5.00 5.19 -19.81
C ALA A 113 5.07 5.86 -21.19
N ALA A 114 4.32 6.95 -21.41
CA ALA A 114 4.38 7.72 -22.66
C ALA A 114 5.74 8.39 -22.85
N VAL A 115 6.31 9.00 -21.80
CA VAL A 115 7.66 9.58 -21.84
C VAL A 115 8.69 8.51 -22.17
N LEU A 116 8.63 7.35 -21.50
CA LEU A 116 9.53 6.22 -21.75
C LEU A 116 9.41 5.65 -23.16
N TYR A 117 8.20 5.65 -23.73
CA TYR A 117 7.98 5.24 -25.12
C TYR A 117 8.62 6.21 -26.12
N VAL A 118 8.54 7.52 -25.84
CA VAL A 118 9.11 8.58 -26.71
C VAL A 118 10.63 8.72 -26.57
N THR A 119 11.19 8.53 -25.38
CA THR A 119 12.65 8.64 -25.13
C THR A 119 13.41 7.33 -25.36
N LYS A 120 12.70 6.27 -25.76
CA LYS A 120 13.29 4.97 -26.08
C LYS A 120 14.33 5.11 -27.20
N PRO A 121 15.61 4.75 -26.97
CA PRO A 121 16.62 4.74 -28.02
C PRO A 121 16.30 3.63 -29.05
N ALA A 122 16.41 3.97 -30.33
CA ALA A 122 16.16 3.04 -31.42
C ALA A 122 17.22 1.92 -31.40
N GLY A 123 16.78 0.68 -31.16
CA GLY A 123 17.63 -0.52 -31.16
C GLY A 123 17.59 -1.37 -29.88
N MET A 124 17.07 -0.86 -28.76
CA MET A 124 16.97 -1.63 -27.51
C MET A 124 15.56 -2.22 -27.33
N ALA A 125 15.44 -3.48 -26.87
CA ALA A 125 14.15 -4.07 -26.55
C ALA A 125 13.51 -3.32 -25.35
N MET A 126 12.18 -3.19 -25.33
CA MET A 126 11.48 -2.44 -24.26
C MET A 126 11.75 -3.05 -22.88
N GLY A 127 11.84 -4.38 -22.80
CA GLY A 127 12.16 -5.10 -21.56
C GLY A 127 13.55 -4.78 -21.00
N GLU A 128 14.57 -4.72 -21.86
CA GLU A 128 15.95 -4.37 -21.46
C GLU A 128 16.05 -2.93 -20.96
N TYR A 129 15.43 -1.99 -21.68
CA TYR A 129 15.41 -0.58 -21.29
C TYR A 129 14.69 -0.35 -19.96
N LEU A 130 13.56 -1.04 -19.73
CA LEU A 130 12.85 -0.98 -18.46
C LEU A 130 13.66 -1.59 -17.31
N HIS A 131 14.34 -2.71 -17.53
CA HIS A 131 15.07 -3.41 -16.46
C HIS A 131 16.34 -2.67 -16.04
N GLU A 132 17.13 -2.16 -16.98
CA GLU A 132 18.41 -1.48 -16.67
C GLU A 132 18.24 -0.03 -16.19
N ARG A 133 17.30 0.73 -16.76
CA ARG A 133 17.22 2.20 -16.54
C ARG A 133 16.06 2.63 -15.64
N VAL A 134 14.92 1.91 -15.70
CA VAL A 134 13.65 2.39 -15.12
C VAL A 134 13.31 1.65 -13.85
N ALA A 135 13.49 0.33 -13.81
CA ALA A 135 13.09 -0.52 -12.69
C ALA A 135 13.66 -0.10 -11.32
N PRO A 136 14.96 0.19 -11.16
CA PRO A 136 15.49 0.57 -9.84
C PRO A 136 14.95 1.91 -9.33
N GLU A 137 14.78 2.89 -10.23
CA GLU A 137 14.24 4.21 -9.88
C GLU A 137 12.72 4.17 -9.67
N ALA A 138 11.99 3.46 -10.52
CA ALA A 138 10.55 3.27 -10.39
C ALA A 138 10.19 2.56 -9.07
N LEU A 139 10.90 1.50 -8.69
CA LEU A 139 10.70 0.83 -7.40
C LEU A 139 10.93 1.80 -6.24
N ARG A 140 12.00 2.61 -6.28
CA ARG A 140 12.27 3.61 -5.24
C ARG A 140 11.12 4.61 -5.12
N TYR A 141 10.63 5.13 -6.24
CA TYR A 141 9.51 6.07 -6.24
C TYR A 141 8.19 5.43 -5.80
N CYS A 142 7.89 4.19 -6.22
CA CYS A 142 6.72 3.45 -5.75
C CYS A 142 6.77 3.23 -4.24
N TYR A 143 7.91 2.85 -3.67
CA TYR A 143 8.07 2.71 -2.22
C TYR A 143 7.85 4.02 -1.48
N ILE A 144 8.38 5.14 -1.99
CA ILE A 144 8.16 6.46 -1.39
C ILE A 144 6.68 6.86 -1.47
N LEU A 145 6.04 6.61 -2.61
CA LEU A 145 4.62 6.89 -2.83
C LEU A 145 3.74 6.06 -1.88
N SER A 146 3.95 4.74 -1.83
CA SER A 146 3.29 3.81 -0.92
C SER A 146 3.45 4.27 0.54
N ALA A 147 4.69 4.57 0.97
CA ALA A 147 4.97 5.06 2.31
C ALA A 147 4.24 6.38 2.63
N ALA A 148 4.22 7.33 1.69
CA ALA A 148 3.48 8.58 1.84
C ALA A 148 1.97 8.34 1.99
N MET A 149 1.41 7.39 1.25
CA MET A 149 -0.01 7.03 1.33
C MET A 149 -0.36 6.35 2.67
N PHE A 150 0.51 5.49 3.21
CA PHE A 150 0.35 4.95 4.56
C PHE A 150 0.37 6.04 5.63
N VAL A 151 1.33 6.97 5.55
CA VAL A 151 1.45 8.11 6.46
C VAL A 151 0.20 9.00 6.41
N LEU A 152 -0.27 9.33 5.21
CA LEU A 152 -1.50 10.11 5.02
C LEU A 152 -2.74 9.36 5.50
N GLY A 153 -2.77 8.04 5.31
CA GLY A 153 -3.83 7.19 5.82
C GLY A 153 -3.92 7.22 7.35
N LEU A 154 -2.78 7.05 8.04
CA LEU A 154 -2.69 7.18 9.50
C LEU A 154 -3.07 8.58 9.98
N LYS A 155 -2.65 9.64 9.26
CA LYS A 155 -3.10 11.01 9.54
C LYS A 155 -4.62 11.15 9.42
N GLY A 156 -5.27 10.41 8.52
CA GLY A 156 -6.72 10.36 8.40
C GLY A 156 -7.43 9.89 9.67
N LEU A 157 -6.80 9.01 10.46
CA LEU A 157 -7.34 8.54 11.75
C LEU A 157 -7.27 9.60 12.86
N SER A 158 -6.67 10.77 12.64
CA SER A 158 -6.74 11.88 13.61
C SER A 158 -8.13 12.52 13.73
N SER A 159 -9.06 12.20 12.82
CA SER A 159 -10.43 12.71 12.84
C SER A 159 -11.44 11.63 12.43
N PRO A 160 -12.51 11.40 13.19
CA PRO A 160 -13.55 10.42 12.86
C PRO A 160 -14.13 10.60 11.45
N ARG A 161 -14.26 11.85 11.01
CA ARG A 161 -14.80 12.22 9.69
C ARG A 161 -13.93 11.76 8.52
N TRP A 162 -12.61 11.70 8.71
CA TRP A 162 -11.64 11.38 7.66
C TRP A 162 -11.04 9.99 7.78
N ALA A 163 -11.29 9.29 8.89
CA ALA A 163 -10.69 8.00 9.20
C ALA A 163 -10.90 6.96 8.09
N ARG A 164 -12.13 6.87 7.55
CA ARG A 164 -12.43 5.91 6.48
C ARG A 164 -11.71 6.21 5.17
N SER A 165 -11.72 7.48 4.76
CA SER A 165 -11.00 7.92 3.55
C SER A 165 -9.48 7.76 3.70
N GLY A 166 -8.96 8.01 4.90
CA GLY A 166 -7.56 7.73 5.23
C GLY A 166 -7.25 6.24 5.09
N MET A 167 -8.14 5.37 5.60
CA MET A 167 -7.95 3.92 5.49
C MET A 167 -7.97 3.43 4.04
N SER A 168 -8.87 3.96 3.19
CA SER A 168 -8.87 3.63 1.76
C SER A 168 -7.59 4.10 1.04
N LEU A 169 -7.02 5.23 1.47
CA LEU A 169 -5.76 5.73 0.93
C LEU A 169 -4.59 4.81 1.28
N ALA A 170 -4.53 4.32 2.52
CA ALA A 170 -3.55 3.34 2.95
C ALA A 170 -3.71 1.98 2.23
N ALA A 171 -4.95 1.56 1.96
CA ALA A 171 -5.22 0.33 1.19
C ALA A 171 -4.68 0.46 -0.24
N PHE A 172 -4.87 1.61 -0.86
CA PHE A 172 -4.27 1.89 -2.17
C PHE A 172 -2.74 1.93 -2.09
N GLY A 173 -2.17 2.54 -1.04
CA GLY A 173 -0.72 2.50 -0.80
C GLY A 173 -0.17 1.08 -0.70
N MET A 174 -0.93 0.11 -0.19
CA MET A 174 -0.52 -1.31 -0.18
C MET A 174 -0.55 -1.96 -1.57
N PHE A 175 -1.43 -1.49 -2.47
CA PHE A 175 -1.53 -2.00 -3.83
C PHE A 175 -0.40 -1.49 -4.74
N VAL A 176 0.08 -0.27 -4.47
CA VAL A 176 1.22 0.38 -5.15
C VAL A 176 2.54 -0.21 -4.70
#